data_AF-A0A5J6VX43-F1
#
_entry.id   AF-A0A5J6VX43-F1
#
_cell.length_a   1.000
_cell.length_b   1.000
_cell.length_c   1.000
_cell.angle_alpha   90.00
_cell.angle_beta   90.00
_cell.angle_gamma   90.00
#
_symmetry.space_group_name_H-M   'P 1'
#
loop_
_entity.id
_entity.type
_entity.pdbx_description
1 polymer ?
#
loop_
_entity_poly.entity_id
_entity_poly.type
_entity_poly.pdbx_seq_one_letter_code
_entity_poly.pdbx_strand_id
1 'polypeptide(L)'
;MAYLLVTWHRQCRRIYVRFFIMALTKKQHEAFAKFFESPTRSALRDLLKGNIGETDYLDFKETWPEPVKLAKHILAMANSGGGAIVVGVKQSEDNAVEAIGLEKLEDKSDISKKIASYLPSEIALEILDFTYTESEYEKIRGKSFQVMLVEYNPKIVPLLPKKEGDGIRRNAVYIRKGTNTEEANYEDLQELINKRLETGYSTQKSFELYKHLDQLKVLDINQPRNKSRKGRFFGDMRTLGDIFGPHNSLEYDKFLEGLYEKKKKIIEREIGL
;
A
#
# COMPACT_ATOMS: atom_id res chain seq x y z
N MET A 1 -11.69 2.81 24.81
CA MET A 1 -10.51 2.54 23.96
C MET A 1 -10.90 2.19 22.50
N ALA A 2 -11.98 2.79 21.97
CA ALA A 2 -12.47 2.56 20.60
C ALA A 2 -12.67 3.86 19.80
N TYR A 3 -12.43 5.02 20.42
CA TYR A 3 -12.63 6.35 19.81
C TYR A 3 -11.36 6.96 19.19
N LEU A 4 -10.20 6.31 19.33
CA LEU A 4 -8.92 6.80 18.78
C LEU A 4 -8.51 6.12 17.45
N LEU A 5 -9.17 5.03 17.06
CA LEU A 5 -8.93 4.35 15.78
C LEU A 5 -9.71 4.98 14.61
N VAL A 6 -10.82 5.68 14.89
CA VAL A 6 -11.65 6.32 13.86
C VAL A 6 -11.11 7.70 13.44
N THR A 7 -10.27 8.33 14.25
CA THR A 7 -9.71 9.66 13.97
C THR A 7 -8.45 9.63 13.11
N TRP A 8 -7.67 8.54 13.15
CA TRP A 8 -6.48 8.38 12.29
C TRP A 8 -6.84 8.15 10.81
N HIS A 9 -7.98 7.52 10.52
CA HIS A 9 -8.43 7.27 9.13
C HIS A 9 -8.91 8.54 8.40
N ARG A 10 -9.23 9.63 9.13
CA ARG A 10 -9.71 10.89 8.55
C ARG A 10 -8.62 11.92 8.28
N GLN A 11 -7.47 11.83 8.94
CA GLN A 11 -6.47 12.90 8.91
C GLN A 11 -5.45 12.76 7.77
N CYS A 12 -5.27 11.56 7.20
CA CYS A 12 -4.37 11.34 6.06
C CYS A 12 -5.00 11.63 4.67
N ARG A 13 -6.34 11.69 4.54
CA ARG A 13 -7.00 11.95 3.24
C ARG A 13 -6.98 13.42 2.80
N ARG A 14 -6.63 14.34 3.69
CA ARG A 14 -6.83 15.79 3.48
C ARG A 14 -5.64 16.51 2.83
N ILE A 15 -4.54 15.80 2.57
CA ILE A 15 -3.28 16.38 2.04
C ILE A 15 -3.11 16.14 0.52
N TYR A 16 -3.91 15.27 -0.09
CA TYR A 16 -3.67 14.80 -1.47
C TYR A 16 -4.25 15.66 -2.60
N VAL A 17 -4.93 16.77 -2.32
CA VAL A 17 -5.62 17.55 -3.36
C VAL A 17 -4.71 18.55 -4.10
N ARG A 18 -3.44 18.68 -3.71
CA ARG A 18 -2.60 19.77 -4.20
C ARG A 18 -1.46 19.26 -5.07
N PHE A 19 -1.77 18.85 -6.30
CA PHE A 19 -0.98 19.02 -7.54
C PHE A 19 -1.68 18.21 -8.65
N PHE A 20 -2.59 18.83 -9.41
CA PHE A 20 -3.44 18.15 -10.40
C PHE A 20 -3.82 19.09 -11.55
N ILE A 21 -3.11 19.02 -12.67
CA ILE A 21 -3.42 19.63 -13.98
C ILE A 21 -2.76 18.68 -15.01
N MET A 22 -3.36 18.00 -15.99
CA MET A 22 -4.47 18.14 -16.98
C MET A 22 -4.93 16.69 -17.35
N ALA A 23 -6.01 16.33 -18.05
CA ALA A 23 -6.99 16.99 -18.93
C ALA A 23 -8.40 16.42 -18.65
N LEU A 24 -8.98 16.77 -17.51
CA LEU A 24 -10.35 16.41 -17.14
C LEU A 24 -11.21 17.68 -17.14
N THR A 25 -12.45 17.60 -17.63
CA THR A 25 -13.40 18.69 -17.41
C THR A 25 -13.65 18.85 -15.91
N LYS A 26 -13.97 20.07 -15.44
CA LYS A 26 -14.17 20.35 -14.02
C LYS A 26 -15.14 19.37 -13.33
N LYS A 27 -16.22 18.99 -14.03
CA LYS A 27 -17.19 17.99 -13.55
C LYS A 27 -16.60 16.58 -13.42
N GLN A 28 -15.76 16.15 -14.35
CA GLN A 28 -15.11 14.84 -14.29
C GLN A 28 -14.07 14.81 -13.15
N HIS A 29 -13.32 15.90 -12.96
CA HIS A 29 -12.39 16.03 -11.84
C HIS A 29 -13.10 16.00 -10.47
N GLU A 30 -14.24 16.67 -10.35
CA GLU A 30 -15.06 16.66 -9.12
C GLU A 30 -15.63 15.28 -8.79
N ALA A 31 -16.17 14.56 -9.78
CA ALA A 31 -16.69 13.21 -9.58
C ALA A 31 -15.58 12.21 -9.22
N PHE A 32 -14.42 12.33 -9.87
CA PHE A 32 -13.23 11.53 -9.57
C PHE A 32 -12.73 11.79 -8.14
N ALA A 33 -12.52 13.05 -7.76
CA ALA A 33 -12.08 13.42 -6.42
C ALA A 33 -13.06 12.92 -5.34
N LYS A 34 -14.36 13.11 -5.55
CA LYS A 34 -15.42 12.65 -4.65
C LYS A 34 -15.39 11.13 -4.46
N PHE A 35 -15.12 10.37 -5.53
CA PHE A 35 -15.01 8.91 -5.45
C PHE A 35 -13.79 8.46 -4.63
N PHE A 36 -12.61 9.07 -4.85
CA PHE A 36 -11.41 8.71 -4.07
C PHE A 36 -11.48 9.16 -2.61
N GLU A 37 -12.11 10.32 -2.33
CA GLU A 37 -12.35 10.76 -0.96
C GLU A 37 -13.34 9.84 -0.23
N SER A 38 -14.41 9.42 -0.93
CA SER A 38 -15.51 8.63 -0.39
C SER A 38 -16.11 7.69 -1.44
N PRO A 39 -15.57 6.46 -1.57
CA PRO A 39 -15.98 5.50 -2.60
C PRO A 39 -17.33 4.87 -2.22
N THR A 40 -18.41 5.59 -2.52
CA THR A 40 -19.80 5.20 -2.23
C THR A 40 -20.53 4.77 -3.50
N ARG A 41 -21.65 4.05 -3.35
CA ARG A 41 -22.54 3.70 -4.47
C ARG A 41 -22.96 4.91 -5.29
N SER A 42 -23.24 6.04 -4.62
CA SER A 42 -23.60 7.28 -5.31
C SER A 42 -22.41 7.86 -6.08
N ALA A 43 -21.22 7.89 -5.48
CA ALA A 43 -20.01 8.39 -6.13
C ALA A 43 -19.61 7.56 -7.36
N LEU A 44 -19.66 6.22 -7.27
CA LEU A 44 -19.38 5.36 -8.42
C LEU A 44 -20.43 5.54 -9.54
N ARG A 45 -21.70 5.70 -9.18
CA ARG A 45 -22.76 6.00 -10.16
C ARG A 45 -22.51 7.34 -10.87
N ASP A 46 -22.13 8.38 -10.12
CA ASP A 46 -21.82 9.70 -10.67
C ASP A 46 -20.59 9.63 -11.61
N LEU A 47 -19.57 8.84 -11.22
CA LEU A 47 -18.38 8.57 -12.03
C LEU A 47 -18.75 7.87 -13.36
N LEU A 48 -19.56 6.81 -13.31
CA LEU A 48 -20.00 6.09 -14.51
C LEU A 48 -20.93 6.92 -15.41
N LYS A 49 -21.77 7.78 -14.82
CA LYS A 49 -22.62 8.72 -15.58
C LYS A 49 -21.81 9.81 -16.29
N GLY A 50 -20.70 10.22 -15.70
CA GLY A 50 -19.89 11.33 -16.16
C GLY A 50 -19.12 11.07 -17.46
N ASN A 51 -19.15 9.84 -17.99
CA ASN A 51 -18.30 9.38 -19.10
C ASN A 51 -16.85 9.88 -18.92
N ILE A 52 -16.33 9.70 -17.70
CA ILE A 52 -14.90 9.87 -17.46
C ILE A 52 -14.27 8.69 -18.19
N GLY A 53 -13.52 8.91 -19.27
CA GLY A 53 -12.75 7.85 -19.91
C GLY A 53 -11.65 7.35 -18.98
N GLU A 54 -10.88 6.36 -19.43
CA GLU A 54 -9.66 5.97 -18.71
C GLU A 54 -8.71 7.17 -18.55
N THR A 55 -8.09 7.24 -17.38
CA THR A 55 -7.08 8.25 -17.04
C THR A 55 -5.88 7.54 -16.44
N ASP A 56 -4.80 8.27 -16.19
CA ASP A 56 -3.59 7.74 -15.56
C ASP A 56 -3.88 7.05 -14.21
N TYR A 57 -4.96 7.46 -13.53
CA TYR A 57 -5.35 7.00 -12.20
C TYR A 57 -6.67 6.21 -12.17
N LEU A 58 -7.34 6.05 -13.31
CA LEU A 58 -8.60 5.32 -13.42
C LEU A 58 -8.55 4.38 -14.62
N ASP A 59 -8.66 3.09 -14.34
CA ASP A 59 -8.62 2.04 -15.34
C ASP A 59 -9.95 1.28 -15.35
N PHE A 60 -10.52 1.03 -16.53
CA PHE A 60 -11.77 0.28 -16.67
C PHE A 60 -11.49 -1.11 -17.22
N LYS A 61 -12.10 -2.12 -16.61
CA LYS A 61 -11.97 -3.50 -17.07
C LYS A 61 -13.32 -4.17 -17.09
N GLU A 62 -13.62 -4.89 -18.16
CA GLU A 62 -14.87 -5.64 -18.27
C GLU A 62 -14.91 -6.77 -17.24
N THR A 63 -13.82 -7.54 -17.14
CA THR A 63 -13.62 -8.61 -16.16
C THR A 63 -12.28 -8.43 -15.44
N TRP A 64 -12.08 -9.17 -14.34
CA TRP A 64 -10.78 -9.20 -13.66
C TRP A 64 -9.68 -9.64 -14.63
N PRO A 65 -8.60 -8.86 -14.78
CA PRO A 65 -7.45 -9.27 -15.59
C PRO A 65 -6.76 -10.49 -14.99
N GLU A 66 -5.99 -11.20 -15.81
CA GLU A 66 -5.08 -12.25 -15.35
C GLU A 66 -4.19 -11.75 -14.20
N PRO A 67 -3.91 -12.57 -13.16
CA PRO A 67 -3.22 -12.11 -11.95
C PRO A 67 -1.88 -11.41 -12.21
N VAL A 68 -1.14 -11.86 -13.23
CA VAL A 68 0.13 -11.24 -13.63
C VAL A 68 -0.11 -9.86 -14.23
N LYS A 69 -1.06 -9.71 -15.16
CA LYS A 69 -1.40 -8.42 -15.77
C LYS A 69 -1.93 -7.43 -14.71
N LEU A 70 -2.81 -7.92 -13.83
CA LEU A 70 -3.33 -7.13 -12.72
C LEU A 70 -2.21 -6.65 -11.79
N ALA A 71 -1.28 -7.52 -11.41
CA ALA A 71 -0.13 -7.14 -10.59
C ALA A 71 0.73 -6.06 -11.29
N LYS A 72 0.90 -6.14 -12.61
CA LYS A 72 1.64 -5.14 -13.39
C LYS A 72 0.99 -3.77 -13.30
N HIS A 73 -0.33 -3.71 -13.49
CA HIS A 73 -1.09 -2.46 -13.37
C HIS A 73 -1.02 -1.88 -11.96
N ILE A 74 -1.12 -2.73 -10.92
CA ILE A 74 -1.02 -2.29 -9.53
C ILE A 74 0.36 -1.70 -9.23
N LEU A 75 1.44 -2.34 -9.67
CA LEU A 75 2.80 -1.80 -9.50
C LEU A 75 2.96 -0.45 -10.19
N ALA A 76 2.44 -0.34 -11.41
CA ALA A 76 2.47 0.90 -12.18
C ALA A 76 1.72 2.03 -11.48
N MET A 77 0.50 1.78 -11.01
CA MET A 77 -0.28 2.75 -10.25
C MET A 77 0.43 3.12 -8.94
N ALA A 78 0.90 2.15 -8.16
CA ALA A 78 1.56 2.39 -6.88
C ALA A 78 2.85 3.22 -7.03
N ASN A 79 3.54 3.14 -8.16
CA ASN A 79 4.70 3.99 -8.47
C ASN A 79 4.30 5.36 -9.02
N SER A 80 3.16 5.50 -9.70
CA SER A 80 2.79 6.72 -10.46
C SER A 80 1.75 7.63 -9.81
N GLY A 81 1.47 7.51 -8.52
CA GLY A 81 0.49 8.38 -7.83
C GLY A 81 -0.80 7.67 -7.38
N GLY A 82 -0.84 6.35 -7.48
CA GLY A 82 -1.96 5.52 -7.06
C GLY A 82 -3.04 5.44 -8.14
N GLY A 83 -4.24 5.02 -7.75
CA GLY A 83 -5.36 4.97 -8.68
C GLY A 83 -6.44 3.98 -8.29
N ALA A 84 -7.34 3.72 -9.23
CA ALA A 84 -8.42 2.77 -9.09
C ALA A 84 -8.59 1.96 -10.38
N ILE A 85 -8.87 0.66 -10.22
CA ILE A 85 -9.30 -0.23 -11.29
C ILE A 85 -10.77 -0.57 -11.03
N VAL A 86 -11.65 -0.17 -11.95
CA VAL A 86 -13.09 -0.43 -11.87
C VAL A 86 -13.44 -1.59 -12.81
N VAL A 87 -13.95 -2.67 -12.22
CA VAL A 87 -14.26 -3.93 -12.90
C VAL A 87 -15.77 -4.08 -13.12
N GLY A 88 -16.16 -4.58 -14.29
CA GLY A 88 -17.54 -4.61 -14.79
C GLY A 88 -17.85 -3.48 -15.76
N VAL A 89 -16.84 -2.84 -16.35
CA VAL A 89 -17.00 -1.68 -17.23
C VAL A 89 -16.18 -1.90 -18.49
N LYS A 90 -16.84 -1.76 -19.65
CA LYS A 90 -16.19 -1.83 -20.95
C LYS A 90 -16.01 -0.43 -21.50
N GLN A 91 -14.82 -0.17 -22.03
CA GLN A 91 -14.55 1.03 -22.78
C GLN A 91 -14.53 0.68 -24.27
N SER A 92 -15.32 1.40 -25.05
CA SER A 92 -15.33 1.28 -26.52
C SER A 92 -14.22 2.15 -27.13
N GLU A 93 -13.89 1.91 -28.40
CA GLU A 93 -12.85 2.64 -29.15
C GLU A 93 -13.09 4.16 -29.18
N ASP A 94 -14.36 4.61 -29.12
CA ASP A 94 -14.73 6.02 -29.03
C ASP A 94 -14.59 6.62 -27.61
N ASN A 95 -13.87 5.96 -26.70
CA ASN A 95 -13.81 6.28 -25.26
C ASN A 95 -15.15 6.27 -24.53
N ALA A 96 -16.21 5.74 -25.16
CA ALA A 96 -17.51 5.58 -24.51
C ALA A 96 -17.43 4.49 -23.43
N VAL A 97 -17.95 4.80 -22.25
CA VAL A 97 -17.96 3.90 -21.09
C VAL A 97 -19.31 3.18 -21.04
N GLU A 98 -19.27 1.86 -21.17
CA GLU A 98 -20.43 0.98 -21.04
C GLU A 98 -20.35 0.18 -19.74
N ALA A 99 -21.34 0.37 -18.88
CA ALA A 99 -21.43 -0.38 -17.64
C ALA A 99 -22.04 -1.76 -17.92
N ILE A 100 -21.21 -2.81 -17.95
CA ILE A 100 -21.66 -4.19 -18.22
C ILE A 100 -22.12 -4.88 -16.94
N GLY A 101 -21.37 -4.66 -15.85
CA GLY A 101 -21.53 -5.36 -14.59
C GLY A 101 -20.83 -6.73 -14.59
N LEU A 102 -20.64 -7.28 -13.40
CA LEU A 102 -20.12 -8.62 -13.17
C LEU A 102 -21.27 -9.58 -12.88
N GLU A 103 -21.24 -10.75 -13.52
CA GLU A 103 -22.18 -11.84 -13.23
C GLU A 103 -22.07 -12.30 -11.77
N LYS A 104 -20.84 -12.35 -11.26
CA LYS A 104 -20.53 -12.72 -9.89
C LYS A 104 -19.38 -11.87 -9.36
N LEU A 105 -19.53 -11.42 -8.11
CA LEU A 105 -18.45 -10.78 -7.37
C LEU A 105 -17.40 -11.85 -6.98
N GLU A 106 -16.14 -11.60 -7.32
CA GLU A 106 -15.03 -12.45 -6.86
C GLU A 106 -14.72 -12.15 -5.39
N ASP A 107 -14.30 -13.17 -4.65
CA ASP A 107 -13.90 -13.01 -3.25
C ASP A 107 -12.62 -12.17 -3.16
N LYS A 108 -12.67 -11.13 -2.32
CA LYS A 108 -11.57 -10.16 -2.14
C LYS A 108 -10.29 -10.81 -1.66
N SER A 109 -10.41 -11.82 -0.79
CA SER A 109 -9.26 -12.54 -0.26
C SER A 109 -8.61 -13.41 -1.34
N ASP A 110 -9.41 -13.98 -2.24
CA ASP A 110 -8.90 -14.80 -3.33
C ASP A 110 -8.21 -13.94 -4.39
N ILE A 111 -8.77 -12.79 -4.76
CA ILE A 111 -8.08 -11.81 -5.63
C ILE A 111 -6.74 -11.41 -5.00
N SER A 112 -6.74 -11.05 -3.71
CA SER A 112 -5.54 -10.63 -2.99
C SER A 112 -4.47 -11.73 -2.93
N LYS A 113 -4.85 -13.00 -2.68
CA LYS A 113 -3.93 -14.14 -2.68
C LYS A 113 -3.30 -14.37 -4.06
N LYS A 114 -4.09 -14.28 -5.14
CA LYS A 114 -3.62 -14.47 -6.53
C LYS A 114 -2.50 -13.49 -6.88
N ILE A 115 -2.62 -12.22 -6.46
CA ILE A 115 -1.64 -11.16 -6.78
C ILE A 115 -0.50 -11.01 -5.75
N ALA A 116 -0.70 -11.44 -4.50
CA ALA A 116 0.26 -11.24 -3.41
C ALA A 116 1.67 -11.80 -3.69
N SER A 117 1.76 -12.87 -4.50
CA SER A 117 3.05 -13.46 -4.88
C SER A 117 3.90 -12.54 -5.77
N TYR A 118 3.29 -11.58 -6.46
CA TYR A 118 3.98 -10.63 -7.34
C TYR A 118 4.24 -9.28 -6.66
N LEU A 119 3.49 -8.93 -5.62
CA LEU A 119 3.47 -7.57 -5.06
C LEU A 119 4.23 -7.44 -3.72
N PRO A 120 4.98 -6.35 -3.52
CA PRO A 120 5.44 -5.93 -2.19
C PRO A 120 4.29 -5.86 -1.18
N SER A 121 4.56 -6.26 0.07
CA SER A 121 3.56 -6.27 1.16
C SER A 121 3.21 -4.87 1.66
N GLU A 122 4.04 -3.90 1.28
CA GLU A 122 3.95 -2.49 1.63
C GLU A 122 2.91 -1.75 0.77
N ILE A 123 2.43 -2.36 -0.33
CA ILE A 123 1.37 -1.78 -1.16
C ILE A 123 0.04 -1.90 -0.43
N ALA A 124 -0.57 -0.77 -0.11
CA ALA A 124 -1.91 -0.72 0.45
C ALA A 124 -2.95 -0.80 -0.68
N LEU A 125 -3.79 -1.83 -0.60
CA LEU A 125 -4.85 -2.15 -1.56
C LEU A 125 -6.18 -2.30 -0.84
N GLU A 126 -7.25 -1.78 -1.43
CA GLU A 126 -8.62 -1.96 -0.93
C GLU A 126 -9.53 -2.40 -2.08
N ILE A 127 -10.29 -3.49 -1.89
CA ILE A 127 -11.28 -3.95 -2.86
C ILE A 127 -12.68 -3.67 -2.31
N LEU A 128 -13.49 -2.96 -3.09
CA LEU A 128 -14.84 -2.52 -2.74
C LEU A 128 -15.86 -3.15 -3.69
N ASP A 129 -16.99 -3.58 -3.13
CA ASP A 129 -18.07 -4.19 -3.91
C ASP A 129 -19.26 -3.23 -3.97
N PHE A 130 -19.81 -3.07 -5.17
CA PHE A 130 -20.94 -2.20 -5.43
C PHE A 130 -22.02 -2.96 -6.19
N THR A 131 -23.16 -3.17 -5.54
CA THR A 131 -24.35 -3.76 -6.17
C THR A 131 -25.47 -2.74 -6.22
N TYR A 132 -26.10 -2.62 -7.39
CA TYR A 132 -27.17 -1.67 -7.68
C TYR A 132 -28.48 -2.41 -7.98
N THR A 133 -29.14 -2.98 -6.97
CA THR A 133 -30.46 -3.61 -7.13
C THR A 133 -31.45 -2.63 -7.77
N GLU A 134 -31.45 -1.38 -7.31
CA GLU A 134 -32.20 -0.28 -7.88
C GLU A 134 -31.28 0.93 -8.11
N SER A 135 -31.56 1.67 -9.18
CA SER A 135 -30.83 2.88 -9.54
C SER A 135 -31.70 3.77 -10.44
N GLU A 136 -31.57 5.09 -10.26
CA GLU A 136 -32.06 6.11 -11.19
C GLU A 136 -31.29 6.12 -12.51
N TYR A 137 -30.13 5.47 -12.54
CA TYR A 137 -29.37 5.25 -13.77
C TYR A 137 -29.65 3.85 -14.27
N GLU A 138 -30.52 3.75 -15.26
CA GLU A 138 -31.00 2.48 -15.80
C GLU A 138 -29.85 1.58 -16.27
N LYS A 139 -28.78 2.16 -16.83
CA LYS A 139 -27.61 1.42 -17.34
C LYS A 139 -26.88 0.58 -16.28
N ILE A 140 -26.99 0.91 -14.99
CA ILE A 140 -26.34 0.15 -13.89
C ILE A 140 -27.32 -0.64 -13.04
N ARG A 141 -28.64 -0.55 -13.31
CA ARG A 141 -29.65 -1.27 -12.52
C ARG A 141 -29.47 -2.78 -12.67
N GLY A 142 -29.56 -3.50 -11.55
CA GLY A 142 -29.34 -4.94 -11.48
C GLY A 142 -27.87 -5.38 -11.60
N LYS A 143 -26.92 -4.45 -11.73
CA LYS A 143 -25.50 -4.77 -11.97
C LYS A 143 -24.66 -4.66 -10.71
N SER A 144 -23.59 -5.46 -10.70
CA SER A 144 -22.57 -5.44 -9.66
C SER A 144 -21.21 -5.07 -10.23
N PHE A 145 -20.39 -4.38 -9.46
CA PHE A 145 -19.06 -3.90 -9.84
C PHE A 145 -18.10 -4.13 -8.68
N GLN A 146 -16.82 -4.29 -8.98
CA GLN A 146 -15.76 -4.26 -7.98
C GLN A 146 -14.78 -3.15 -8.31
N VAL A 147 -14.29 -2.46 -7.30
CA VAL A 147 -13.27 -1.43 -7.47
C VAL A 147 -12.08 -1.77 -6.60
N MET A 148 -10.90 -1.83 -7.21
CA MET A 148 -9.63 -1.94 -6.52
C MET A 148 -9.00 -0.56 -6.42
N LEU A 149 -8.78 -0.08 -5.20
CA LEU A 149 -8.04 1.14 -4.90
C LEU A 149 -6.59 0.79 -4.61
N VAL A 150 -5.68 1.52 -5.25
CA VAL A 150 -4.23 1.42 -5.06
C VAL A 150 -3.75 2.73 -4.44
N GLU A 151 -3.25 2.67 -3.21
CA GLU A 151 -2.73 3.87 -2.54
C GLU A 151 -1.32 4.22 -3.01
N TYR A 152 -1.08 5.52 -3.13
CA TYR A 152 0.26 6.05 -3.36
C TYR A 152 0.97 6.34 -2.05
N ASN A 153 2.22 5.91 -1.96
CA ASN A 153 3.09 6.27 -0.86
C ASN A 153 4.49 6.63 -1.38
N PRO A 154 4.82 7.93 -1.46
CA PRO A 154 6.11 8.37 -2.00
C PRO A 154 7.30 7.93 -1.14
N LYS A 155 7.09 7.45 0.10
CA LYS A 155 8.19 7.01 0.99
C LYS A 155 8.77 5.65 0.60
N ILE A 156 7.99 4.82 -0.09
CA ILE A 156 8.33 3.42 -0.40
C ILE A 156 8.62 3.17 -1.88
N VAL A 157 8.40 4.16 -2.75
CA VAL A 157 8.80 4.08 -4.16
C VAL A 157 10.33 4.19 -4.31
N PRO A 158 10.94 3.63 -5.37
CA PRO A 158 10.31 2.78 -6.38
C PRO A 158 10.02 1.36 -5.86
N LEU A 159 8.88 0.80 -6.26
CA LEU A 159 8.41 -0.54 -5.94
C LEU A 159 8.71 -1.50 -7.10
N LEU A 160 9.24 -2.69 -6.75
CA LEU A 160 9.59 -3.75 -7.69
C LEU A 160 8.73 -5.00 -7.45
N PRO A 161 8.49 -5.84 -8.48
CA PRO A 161 7.82 -7.11 -8.31
C PRO A 161 8.62 -8.09 -7.44
N LYS A 162 7.94 -8.87 -6.59
CA LYS A 162 8.56 -9.98 -5.85
C LYS A 162 8.89 -11.18 -6.75
N LYS A 163 8.10 -11.38 -7.80
CA LYS A 163 8.16 -12.55 -8.66
C LYS A 163 8.10 -12.12 -10.14
N GLU A 164 8.84 -12.84 -10.97
CA GLU A 164 8.78 -12.71 -12.42
C GLU A 164 7.55 -13.46 -12.98
N GLY A 165 7.00 -12.96 -14.07
CA GLY A 165 5.87 -13.54 -14.77
C GLY A 165 5.79 -13.03 -16.21
N ASP A 166 4.77 -13.45 -16.94
CA ASP A 166 4.56 -12.99 -18.31
C ASP A 166 4.41 -11.45 -18.36
N GLY A 167 5.36 -10.78 -19.01
CA GLY A 167 5.41 -9.32 -19.09
C GLY A 167 5.78 -8.56 -17.81
N ILE A 168 6.17 -9.25 -16.72
CA ILE A 168 6.71 -8.68 -15.48
C ILE A 168 8.10 -9.24 -15.20
N ARG A 169 9.12 -8.37 -15.14
CA ARG A 169 10.50 -8.71 -14.75
C ARG A 169 10.77 -8.28 -13.32
N ARG A 170 11.38 -9.16 -12.52
CA ARG A 170 11.65 -8.93 -11.08
C ARG A 170 12.42 -7.63 -10.80
N ASN A 171 13.36 -7.26 -11.66
CA ASN A 171 14.22 -6.09 -11.46
C ASN A 171 13.78 -4.86 -12.30
N ALA A 172 12.53 -4.85 -12.75
CA ALA A 172 11.95 -3.74 -13.48
C ALA A 172 11.01 -2.94 -12.57
N VAL A 173 11.00 -1.62 -12.77
CA VAL A 173 10.02 -0.72 -12.17
C VAL A 173 8.98 -0.42 -13.23
N TYR A 174 7.70 -0.53 -12.88
CA TYR A 174 6.61 -0.21 -13.79
C TYR A 174 5.96 1.10 -13.37
N ILE A 175 5.55 1.89 -14.35
CA ILE A 175 4.87 3.18 -14.16
C ILE A 175 3.70 3.33 -15.13
N ARG A 176 2.75 4.20 -14.77
CA ARG A 176 1.70 4.69 -15.67
C ARG A 176 2.26 5.81 -16.53
N LYS A 177 2.00 5.73 -17.84
CA LYS A 177 2.13 6.84 -18.78
C LYS A 177 0.83 6.94 -19.56
N GLY A 178 -0.01 7.92 -19.23
CA GLY A 178 -1.37 7.95 -19.79
C GLY A 178 -2.18 6.73 -19.34
N THR A 179 -2.90 6.12 -20.29
CA THR A 179 -3.67 4.89 -20.08
C THR A 179 -2.83 3.61 -20.16
N ASN A 180 -1.52 3.72 -20.38
CA ASN A 180 -0.63 2.56 -20.54
C ASN A 180 0.21 2.26 -19.31
N THR A 181 0.66 1.01 -19.22
CA THR A 181 1.63 0.55 -18.22
C THR A 181 2.93 0.21 -18.90
N GLU A 182 3.99 0.93 -18.56
CA GLU A 182 5.30 0.83 -19.18
C GLU A 182 6.38 0.52 -18.14
N GLU A 183 7.51 0.02 -18.60
CA GLU A 183 8.70 -0.09 -17.76
C GLU A 183 9.38 1.28 -17.67
N ALA A 184 9.72 1.69 -16.45
CA ALA A 184 10.38 2.96 -16.17
C ALA A 184 11.76 3.01 -16.83
N ASN A 185 12.01 4.07 -17.60
CA ASN A 185 13.32 4.36 -18.13
C ASN A 185 14.18 5.11 -17.08
N TYR A 186 15.38 5.55 -17.48
CA TYR A 186 16.28 6.29 -16.61
C TYR A 186 15.65 7.57 -16.03
N GLU A 187 14.97 8.38 -16.85
CA GLU A 187 14.35 9.64 -16.44
C GLU A 187 13.20 9.40 -15.46
N ASP A 188 12.35 8.42 -15.77
CA ASP A 188 11.24 7.99 -14.92
C ASP A 188 11.74 7.54 -13.53
N LEU A 189 12.84 6.78 -13.50
CA LEU A 189 13.48 6.34 -12.26
C LEU A 189 14.06 7.51 -11.46
N GLN A 190 14.72 8.47 -12.12
CA GLN A 190 15.23 9.68 -11.45
C GLN A 190 14.08 10.46 -10.79
N GLU A 191 12.96 10.62 -11.49
CA GLU A 191 11.79 11.32 -10.96
C GLU A 191 11.22 10.60 -9.72
N LEU A 192 11.08 9.27 -9.76
CA LEU A 192 10.61 8.48 -8.62
C LEU A 192 11.54 8.60 -7.41
N ILE A 193 12.85 8.53 -7.65
CA ILE A 193 13.86 8.67 -6.58
C ILE A 193 13.78 10.07 -5.98
N ASN A 194 13.68 11.12 -6.79
CA ASN A 194 13.56 12.49 -6.31
C ASN A 194 12.28 12.70 -5.49
N LYS A 195 11.13 12.21 -5.97
CA LYS A 195 9.86 12.22 -5.20
C LYS A 195 10.00 11.54 -3.84
N ARG A 196 10.72 10.42 -3.78
CA ARG A 196 11.01 9.74 -2.51
C ARG A 196 11.89 10.60 -1.60
N LEU A 197 12.96 11.19 -2.13
CA LEU A 197 13.88 12.03 -1.36
C LEU A 197 13.18 13.27 -0.79
N GLU A 198 12.27 13.89 -1.55
CA GLU A 198 11.47 15.04 -1.12
C GLU A 198 10.60 14.75 0.11
N THR A 199 10.23 13.49 0.34
CA THR A 199 9.49 13.11 1.56
C THR A 199 10.30 13.27 2.84
N GLY A 200 11.63 13.45 2.75
CA GLY A 200 12.55 13.43 3.88
C GLY A 200 12.61 12.07 4.59
N TYR A 201 11.99 11.02 4.01
CA TYR A 201 12.02 9.67 4.53
C TYR A 201 13.42 9.08 4.32
N SER A 202 14.27 9.23 5.33
CA SER A 202 15.57 8.57 5.35
C SER A 202 15.37 7.10 5.72
N THR A 203 15.60 6.21 4.75
CA THR A 203 15.71 4.76 4.98
C THR A 203 16.76 4.45 6.06
N GLN A 204 17.76 5.31 6.27
CA GLN A 204 18.77 5.14 7.32
C GLN A 204 18.17 5.35 8.72
N LYS A 205 17.37 6.40 8.95
CA LYS A 205 16.77 6.66 10.28
C LYS A 205 15.74 5.60 10.68
N SER A 206 14.94 5.10 9.73
CA SER A 206 13.98 4.02 10.03
C SER A 206 14.68 2.68 10.23
N PHE A 207 15.69 2.36 9.42
CA PHE A 207 16.50 1.15 9.58
C PHE A 207 17.30 1.16 10.90
N GLU A 208 17.84 2.32 11.28
CA GLU A 208 18.46 2.52 12.59
C GLU A 208 17.43 2.26 13.69
N LEU A 209 16.28 2.93 13.69
CA LEU A 209 15.26 2.71 14.72
C LEU A 209 14.85 1.22 14.85
N TYR A 210 14.60 0.51 13.75
CA TYR A 210 14.29 -0.92 13.79
C TYR A 210 15.43 -1.74 14.40
N LYS A 211 16.68 -1.47 14.00
CA LYS A 211 17.87 -2.10 14.58
C LYS A 211 18.02 -1.80 16.07
N HIS A 212 17.71 -0.56 16.48
CA HIS A 212 17.72 -0.14 17.87
C HIS A 212 16.66 -0.89 18.70
N LEU A 213 15.44 -1.04 18.16
CA LEU A 213 14.35 -1.79 18.78
C LEU A 213 14.63 -3.29 18.88
N ASP A 214 15.21 -3.92 17.86
CA ASP A 214 15.56 -5.34 17.92
C ASP A 214 16.68 -5.63 18.91
N GLN A 215 17.69 -4.76 18.99
CA GLN A 215 18.72 -4.85 20.03
C GLN A 215 18.13 -4.66 21.44
N LEU A 216 17.15 -3.76 21.60
CA LEU A 216 16.46 -3.57 22.87
C LEU A 216 15.65 -4.82 23.27
N LYS A 217 14.97 -5.50 22.34
CA LYS A 217 14.27 -6.77 22.61
C LYS A 217 15.24 -7.84 23.13
N VAL A 218 16.41 -7.97 22.50
CA VAL A 218 17.45 -8.92 22.97
C VAL A 218 17.88 -8.60 24.39
N LEU A 219 18.10 -7.32 24.73
CA LEU A 219 18.47 -6.91 26.08
C LEU A 219 17.34 -7.14 27.10
N ASP A 220 16.08 -6.82 26.76
CA ASP A 220 14.91 -7.03 27.63
C ASP A 220 14.74 -8.50 28.01
N ILE A 221 14.89 -9.41 27.04
CA ILE A 221 14.76 -10.85 27.24
C ILE A 221 15.87 -11.40 28.15
N ASN A 222 17.06 -10.80 28.09
CA ASN A 222 18.20 -11.21 28.91
C ASN A 222 18.21 -10.55 30.31
N GLN A 223 17.25 -9.66 30.60
CA GLN A 223 17.16 -9.07 31.94
C GLN A 223 16.84 -10.12 33.01
N PRO A 224 17.33 -9.92 34.26
CA PRO A 224 17.11 -10.87 35.34
C PRO A 224 15.64 -11.09 35.69
N ARG A 225 14.80 -10.06 35.48
CA ARG A 225 13.35 -10.08 35.75
C ARG A 225 12.55 -10.89 34.74
N ASN A 226 13.08 -11.12 33.54
CA ASN A 226 12.40 -11.84 32.45
C ASN A 226 12.83 -13.32 32.32
N LYS A 227 13.59 -13.86 33.29
CA LYS A 227 14.11 -15.24 33.28
C LYS A 227 13.02 -16.31 33.06
N SER A 228 11.78 -16.09 33.50
CA SER A 228 10.65 -17.03 33.31
C SER A 228 10.06 -17.05 31.89
N ARG A 229 10.31 -16.03 31.06
CA ARG A 229 9.88 -15.98 29.64
C ARG A 229 10.86 -16.68 28.69
N LYS A 230 12.05 -17.07 29.18
CA LYS A 230 13.12 -17.72 28.38
C LYS A 230 12.72 -19.06 27.76
N GLY A 231 11.81 -19.81 28.38
CA GLY A 231 11.51 -21.20 28.00
C GLY A 231 10.52 -21.40 26.84
N ARG A 232 9.91 -20.34 26.27
CA ARG A 232 8.78 -20.49 25.33
C ARG A 232 8.91 -19.78 23.98
N PHE A 233 9.95 -18.96 23.78
CA PHE A 233 10.13 -18.15 22.56
C PHE A 233 11.36 -18.52 21.71
N PHE A 234 12.21 -19.46 22.16
CA PHE A 234 13.57 -19.68 21.64
C PHE A 234 13.74 -20.98 20.84
N GLY A 235 13.05 -21.10 19.71
CA GLY A 235 13.34 -22.17 18.76
C GLY A 235 14.64 -21.94 17.96
N ASP A 236 15.07 -20.69 17.75
CA ASP A 236 16.07 -20.39 16.71
C ASP A 236 16.95 -19.13 16.92
N MET A 237 16.88 -18.46 18.07
CA MET A 237 17.65 -17.22 18.32
C MET A 237 18.80 -17.48 19.30
N ARG A 238 20.07 -17.26 18.89
CA ARG A 238 21.23 -17.38 19.79
C ARG A 238 21.12 -16.37 20.95
N THR A 239 21.18 -16.84 22.19
CA THR A 239 21.16 -15.95 23.36
C THR A 239 22.54 -15.33 23.61
N LEU A 240 22.59 -14.21 24.34
CA LEU A 240 23.88 -13.63 24.76
C LEU A 240 24.64 -14.58 25.70
N GLY A 241 23.94 -15.44 26.45
CA GLY A 241 24.56 -16.49 27.26
C GLY A 241 25.25 -17.57 26.41
N ASP A 242 24.73 -17.88 25.23
CA ASP A 242 25.33 -18.84 24.30
C ASP A 242 26.57 -18.28 23.59
N ILE A 243 26.64 -16.95 23.41
CA ILE A 243 27.74 -16.25 22.70
C ILE A 243 28.87 -15.86 23.66
N PHE A 244 28.55 -15.46 24.89
CA PHE A 244 29.51 -14.88 25.85
C PHE A 244 29.78 -15.77 27.06
N GLY A 245 29.20 -16.98 27.12
CA GLY A 245 29.39 -17.94 28.21
C GLY A 245 28.59 -17.59 29.48
N PRO A 246 28.43 -18.54 30.42
CA PRO A 246 27.60 -18.36 31.60
C PRO A 246 28.32 -17.54 32.67
N HIS A 247 28.37 -16.21 32.50
CA HIS A 247 28.66 -15.31 33.61
C HIS A 247 27.37 -14.77 34.22
N ASN A 248 26.71 -15.62 35.02
CA ASN A 248 25.67 -15.18 35.96
C ASN A 248 26.34 -14.50 37.19
N SER A 249 27.06 -13.40 36.96
CA SER A 249 27.56 -12.54 38.03
C SER A 249 26.60 -11.37 38.23
N LEU A 250 26.45 -10.91 39.47
CA LEU A 250 25.72 -9.67 39.79
C LEU A 250 26.24 -8.47 38.98
N GLU A 251 27.51 -8.51 38.59
CA GLU A 251 28.18 -7.52 37.75
C GLU A 251 27.71 -7.57 36.29
N TYR A 252 27.51 -8.76 35.73
CA TYR A 252 26.95 -8.94 34.38
C TYR A 252 25.49 -8.50 34.30
N ASP A 253 24.68 -8.81 35.32
CA ASP A 253 23.29 -8.37 35.40
C ASP A 253 23.18 -6.83 35.46
N LYS A 254 24.04 -6.18 36.27
CA LYS A 254 24.14 -4.70 36.32
C LYS A 254 24.62 -4.11 35.00
N PHE A 255 25.54 -4.78 34.31
CA PHE A 255 26.03 -4.35 33.00
C PHE A 255 24.91 -4.38 31.95
N LEU A 256 24.12 -5.45 31.89
CA LEU A 256 22.98 -5.56 30.97
C LEU A 256 21.90 -4.50 31.25
N GLU A 257 21.61 -4.22 32.51
CA GLU A 257 20.68 -3.15 32.91
C GLU A 257 21.20 -1.77 32.45
N GLY A 258 22.50 -1.51 32.63
CA GLY A 258 23.15 -0.29 32.16
C GLY A 258 23.11 -0.15 30.63
N LEU A 259 23.27 -1.24 29.88
CA LEU A 259 23.14 -1.24 28.42
C LEU A 259 21.70 -0.98 27.97
N TYR A 260 20.72 -1.60 28.65
CA TYR A 260 19.30 -1.44 28.37
C TYR A 260 18.86 0.02 28.49
N GLU A 261 19.21 0.67 29.61
CA GLU A 261 18.86 2.08 29.85
C GLU A 261 19.54 3.03 28.86
N LYS A 262 20.82 2.79 28.53
CA LYS A 262 21.52 3.58 27.51
C LYS A 262 20.87 3.42 26.14
N LYS A 263 20.42 2.20 25.79
CA LYS A 263 19.77 1.92 24.50
C LYS A 263 18.42 2.60 24.39
N LYS A 264 17.62 2.59 25.47
CA LYS A 264 16.34 3.30 25.56
C LYS A 264 16.51 4.81 25.30
N LYS A 265 17.51 5.44 25.92
CA LYS A 265 17.85 6.86 25.69
C LYS A 265 18.31 7.19 24.26
N ILE A 266 18.86 6.22 23.53
CA ILE A 266 19.19 6.43 22.11
C ILE A 266 17.91 6.39 21.27
N ILE A 267 17.03 5.43 21.55
CA ILE A 267 15.73 5.32 20.87
C ILE A 267 14.88 6.57 21.11
N GLU A 268 14.80 7.06 22.35
CA GLU A 268 14.09 8.31 22.72
C GLU A 268 14.60 9.50 21.89
N ARG A 269 15.92 9.66 21.77
CA ARG A 269 16.53 10.71 20.93
C ARG A 269 16.23 10.53 19.44
N GLU A 270 16.20 9.30 18.93
CA GLU A 270 15.88 9.02 17.52
C GLU A 270 14.43 9.32 17.16
N ILE A 271 13.50 9.13 18.10
CA ILE A 271 12.06 9.42 17.91
C ILE A 271 11.65 10.83 18.36
N GLY A 272 12.59 11.64 18.87
CA GLY A 272 12.37 13.03 19.26
C GLY A 272 11.67 13.22 20.60
N LEU A 273 11.91 12.32 21.57
CA LEU A 273 11.43 12.38 22.95
C LEU A 273 12.53 12.74 23.96
#